data_AF-A0A3A4UCM1-F1
#
_entry.id   AF-A0A3A4UCM1-F1
#
_cell.length_a   1.000
_cell.length_b   1.000
_cell.length_c   1.000
_cell.angle_alpha   90.00
_cell.angle_beta   90.00
_cell.angle_gamma   90.00
#
_symmetry.space_group_name_H-M   'P 1'
#
loop_
_entity.id
_entity.type
_entity.pdbx_description
1 polymer ?
#
loop_
_entity_poly.entity_id
_entity_poly.type
_entity_poly.pdbx_seq_one_letter_code
_entity_poly.pdbx_strand_id
1 'polypeptide(L)'
;MKDNLYFQIFKQLIPVFFGLLFGSFLWQNNLLLTLVFVGIIAAMLLIEHYPGDIIALLLGIIMGFIIEIIGTSVVGYQSFTNPDFLGIPMWLPFAWGYALMVMKRIGVIIYENHKHII
;
A
#
# COMPACT_ATOMS: atom_id res chain seq x y z
N MET A 1 -13.44 14.48 -20.93
CA MET A 1 -13.53 15.36 -19.74
C MET A 1 -12.53 14.85 -18.73
N LYS A 2 -11.69 15.70 -18.12
CA LYS A 2 -10.91 15.28 -16.94
C LYS A 2 -11.92 14.96 -15.83
N ASP A 3 -11.79 13.80 -15.22
CA ASP A 3 -12.59 13.42 -14.06
C ASP A 3 -12.48 14.49 -12.96
N ASN A 4 -13.56 14.71 -12.20
CA ASN A 4 -13.53 15.60 -11.03
C ASN A 4 -12.45 15.11 -10.03
N LEU A 5 -11.68 16.04 -9.44
CA LEU A 5 -10.70 15.79 -8.38
C LEU A 5 -11.18 14.77 -7.33
N TYR A 6 -12.39 14.96 -6.79
CA TYR A 6 -12.95 14.09 -5.75
C TYR A 6 -13.18 12.67 -6.27
N PHE A 7 -13.60 12.52 -7.52
CA PHE A 7 -13.78 11.22 -8.15
C PHE A 7 -12.45 10.51 -8.38
N GLN A 8 -11.41 11.23 -8.80
CA GLN A 8 -10.07 10.66 -8.96
C GLN A 8 -9.49 10.16 -7.62
N ILE A 9 -9.64 10.94 -6.55
CA ILE A 9 -9.22 10.52 -5.20
C ILE A 9 -10.03 9.30 -4.75
N PHE A 10 -11.35 9.32 -4.94
CA PHE A 10 -12.23 8.20 -4.58
C PHE A 10 -11.79 6.89 -5.25
N LYS A 11 -11.43 6.92 -6.55
CA LYS A 11 -10.88 5.74 -7.25
C LYS A 11 -9.66 5.14 -6.56
N GLN A 12 -8.75 5.97 -6.04
CA GLN A 12 -7.55 5.49 -5.35
C GLN A 12 -7.86 4.88 -3.96
N LEU A 13 -8.99 5.23 -3.34
CA LEU A 13 -9.43 4.68 -2.06
C LEU A 13 -10.11 3.31 -2.20
N ILE A 14 -10.61 2.95 -3.39
CA ILE A 14 -11.26 1.66 -3.62
C ILE A 14 -10.30 0.49 -3.32
N PRO A 15 -9.06 0.45 -3.86
CA PRO A 15 -8.09 -0.57 -3.47
C PRO A 15 -7.80 -0.60 -1.96
N VAL A 16 -7.87 0.56 -1.28
CA VAL A 16 -7.53 0.66 0.16
C VAL A 16 -8.58 -0.03 0.97
N PHE A 17 -9.84 0.24 0.63
CA PHE A 17 -10.98 -0.45 1.20
C PHE A 17 -10.85 -1.97 1.02
N PHE A 18 -10.50 -2.46 -0.17
CA PHE A 18 -10.30 -3.89 -0.38
C PHE A 18 -9.13 -4.47 0.41
N GLY A 19 -8.00 -3.75 0.50
CA GLY A 19 -6.87 -4.15 1.34
C GLY A 19 -7.26 -4.32 2.81
N LEU A 20 -8.04 -3.37 3.35
CA LEU A 20 -8.57 -3.43 4.72
C LEU A 20 -9.60 -4.56 4.89
N LEU A 21 -10.51 -4.71 3.94
CA LEU A 21 -11.53 -5.75 3.95
C LEU A 21 -10.90 -7.14 3.93
N PHE A 22 -9.98 -7.42 3.02
CA PHE A 22 -9.31 -8.71 2.97
C PHE A 22 -8.37 -8.91 4.17
N GLY A 23 -7.72 -7.84 4.64
CA GLY A 23 -6.93 -7.89 5.87
C GLY A 23 -7.73 -8.36 7.08
N SER A 24 -8.97 -7.88 7.25
CA SER A 24 -9.79 -8.26 8.41
C SER A 24 -10.26 -9.72 8.39
N PHE A 25 -10.43 -10.32 7.20
CA PHE A 25 -10.85 -11.72 7.07
C PHE A 25 -9.69 -12.72 6.92
N LEU A 26 -8.56 -12.29 6.36
CA LEU A 26 -7.48 -13.20 5.95
C LEU A 26 -6.20 -13.05 6.77
N TRP A 27 -6.17 -12.22 7.82
CA TRP A 27 -4.98 -11.99 8.65
C TRP A 27 -4.37 -13.28 9.27
N GLN A 28 -5.17 -14.34 9.42
CA GLN A 28 -4.70 -15.63 9.92
C GLN A 28 -3.95 -16.46 8.86
N ASN A 29 -4.18 -16.18 7.57
CA ASN A 29 -3.52 -16.86 6.47
C ASN A 29 -2.62 -15.87 5.71
N ASN A 30 -1.40 -15.72 6.19
CA ASN A 30 -0.45 -14.73 5.70
C ASN A 30 -0.05 -14.93 4.23
N LEU A 31 0.07 -16.18 3.76
CA LEU A 31 0.37 -16.46 2.36
C LEU A 31 -0.76 -15.97 1.45
N LEU A 32 -2.02 -16.33 1.78
CA LEU A 32 -3.17 -15.91 1.00
C LEU A 32 -3.32 -14.38 1.00
N LEU A 33 -3.15 -13.73 2.15
CA LEU A 33 -3.23 -12.27 2.24
C LEU A 33 -2.09 -11.59 1.46
N THR A 34 -0.88 -12.16 1.42
CA THR A 34 0.21 -11.66 0.57
C THR A 34 -0.18 -11.71 -0.90
N LEU A 35 -0.72 -12.84 -1.36
CA LEU A 35 -1.16 -13.00 -2.74
C LEU A 35 -2.26 -12.00 -3.09
N VAL A 36 -3.16 -11.69 -2.15
CA VAL A 36 -4.17 -10.64 -2.33
C VAL A 36 -3.53 -9.27 -2.49
N PHE A 37 -2.59 -8.86 -1.62
CA PHE A 37 -1.91 -7.57 -1.77
C PHE A 37 -1.13 -7.48 -3.07
N VAL A 38 -0.39 -8.52 -3.45
CA VAL A 38 0.33 -8.59 -4.73
C VAL A 38 -0.66 -8.48 -5.90
N GLY A 39 -1.79 -9.16 -5.83
CA GLY A 39 -2.86 -9.09 -6.84
C GLY A 39 -3.46 -7.69 -6.96
N ILE A 40 -3.74 -7.02 -5.84
CA ILE A 40 -4.23 -5.64 -5.82
C ILE A 40 -3.19 -4.70 -6.44
N ILE A 41 -1.93 -4.79 -6.01
CA ILE A 41 -0.83 -3.97 -6.55
C ILE A 41 -0.70 -4.18 -8.07
N ALA A 42 -0.70 -5.44 -8.53
CA ALA A 42 -0.62 -5.78 -9.94
C ALA A 42 -1.81 -5.19 -10.72
N ALA A 43 -3.04 -5.36 -10.23
CA ALA A 43 -4.22 -4.77 -10.84
C ALA A 43 -4.12 -3.23 -10.92
N MET A 44 -3.66 -2.57 -9.85
CA MET A 44 -3.47 -1.12 -9.85
C MET A 44 -2.45 -0.65 -10.87
N LEU A 45 -1.34 -1.36 -11.03
CA LEU A 45 -0.29 -1.04 -12.00
C LEU A 45 -0.72 -1.31 -13.44
N LEU A 46 -1.61 -2.29 -13.66
CA LEU A 46 -2.16 -2.64 -14.97
C LEU A 46 -3.30 -1.72 -15.42
N ILE A 47 -4.13 -1.24 -14.48
CA ILE A 47 -5.29 -0.38 -14.77
C ILE A 47 -4.87 1.07 -15.02
N GLU A 48 -4.03 1.64 -14.16
CA GLU A 48 -3.59 3.02 -14.24
C GLU A 48 -2.09 3.10 -13.92
N HIS A 49 -1.32 3.74 -14.79
CA HIS A 49 0.12 3.90 -14.59
C HIS A 49 0.46 5.36 -14.26
N TYR A 50 0.96 5.62 -13.06
CA TYR A 50 1.51 6.93 -12.70
C TYR A 50 3.04 6.89 -12.66
N PRO A 51 3.73 7.92 -13.17
CA PRO A 51 5.19 7.96 -13.21
C PRO A 51 5.76 7.85 -11.80
N GLY A 52 6.68 6.91 -11.57
CA GLY A 52 7.29 6.69 -10.26
C GLY A 52 6.49 5.78 -9.31
N ASP A 53 5.42 5.12 -9.75
CA ASP A 53 4.69 4.17 -8.91
C ASP A 53 5.55 3.01 -8.43
N ILE A 54 6.36 2.43 -9.32
CA ILE A 54 7.28 1.35 -8.96
C ILE A 54 8.30 1.81 -7.92
N ILE A 55 8.80 3.05 -8.03
CA ILE A 55 9.73 3.62 -7.07
C ILE A 55 9.05 3.77 -5.70
N ALA A 56 7.84 4.35 -5.66
CA ALA A 56 7.08 4.50 -4.43
C ALA A 56 6.74 3.14 -3.79
N LEU A 57 6.35 2.16 -4.61
CA LEU A 57 6.07 0.79 -4.16
C LEU A 57 7.29 0.15 -3.52
N LEU A 58 8.43 0.14 -4.21
CA LEU A 58 9.67 -0.48 -3.71
C LEU A 58 10.18 0.22 -2.46
N LEU A 59 10.13 1.56 -2.42
CA LEU A 59 10.49 2.32 -1.21
C LEU A 59 9.61 1.95 -0.04
N GLY A 60 8.30 1.83 -0.23
CA GLY A 60 7.38 1.46 0.85
C GLY A 60 7.61 0.02 1.33
N ILE A 61 7.85 -0.93 0.41
CA ILE A 61 8.19 -2.32 0.78
C ILE A 61 9.47 -2.34 1.63
N ILE A 62 10.54 -1.72 1.15
CA ILE A 62 11.85 -1.77 1.81
C ILE A 62 11.81 -1.04 3.15
N MET A 63 11.28 0.19 3.18
CA MET A 63 11.23 0.99 4.39
C MET A 63 10.27 0.40 5.42
N GLY A 64 9.09 -0.04 5.00
CA GLY A 64 8.13 -0.71 5.87
C GLY A 64 8.73 -1.97 6.48
N PHE A 65 9.36 -2.83 5.66
CA PHE A 65 10.06 -4.01 6.16
C PHE A 65 11.12 -3.70 7.22
N ILE A 66 11.98 -2.71 6.98
CA ILE A 66 13.02 -2.31 7.92
C ILE A 66 12.42 -1.78 9.22
N ILE A 67 11.43 -0.88 9.13
CA ILE A 67 10.77 -0.29 10.30
C ILE A 67 10.14 -1.38 11.17
N GLU A 68 9.42 -2.31 10.55
CA GLU A 68 8.69 -3.34 11.27
C GLU A 68 9.64 -4.33 11.94
N ILE A 69 10.67 -4.81 11.23
CA ILE A 69 11.70 -5.68 11.83
C ILE A 69 12.44 -5.00 12.98
N ILE A 70 12.80 -3.72 12.83
CA ILE A 70 13.45 -3.00 13.93
C ILE A 70 12.51 -2.95 15.12
N GLY A 71 11.22 -2.63 14.89
CA GLY A 71 10.25 -2.55 15.97
C GLY A 71 9.94 -3.87 16.65
N THR A 72 9.95 -4.99 15.93
CA THR A 72 9.64 -6.32 16.49
C THR A 72 10.85 -7.09 16.98
N SER A 73 11.88 -7.20 16.16
CA SER A 73 12.95 -8.18 16.35
C SER A 73 14.24 -7.58 16.88
N VAL A 74 14.42 -6.26 16.75
CA VAL A 74 15.62 -5.57 17.26
C VAL A 74 15.33 -4.82 18.56
N VAL A 75 14.33 -3.93 18.54
CA VAL A 75 13.93 -3.11 19.69
C VAL A 75 12.86 -3.81 20.53
N GLY A 76 11.94 -4.52 19.89
CA GLY A 76 10.89 -5.28 20.57
C GLY A 76 9.78 -4.43 21.19
N TYR A 77 9.56 -3.20 20.71
CA TYR A 77 8.47 -2.35 21.22
C TYR A 77 7.08 -2.77 20.70
N GLN A 78 7.03 -3.59 19.64
CA GLN A 78 5.79 -4.10 19.06
C GLN A 78 5.88 -5.60 18.77
N SER A 79 4.73 -6.25 18.62
CA SER A 79 4.64 -7.67 18.24
C SER A 79 3.38 -7.92 17.41
N PHE A 80 3.43 -8.93 16.56
CA PHE A 80 2.30 -9.37 15.73
C PHE A 80 1.71 -10.67 16.27
N THR A 81 0.39 -10.81 16.18
CA THR A 81 -0.34 -12.00 16.64
C THR A 81 -0.08 -13.24 15.78
N ASN A 82 0.28 -13.05 14.50
CA ASN A 82 0.52 -14.13 13.54
C ASN A 82 1.74 -13.85 12.64
N PRO A 83 2.97 -13.84 13.18
CA PRO A 83 4.18 -13.60 12.39
C PRO A 83 4.66 -14.89 11.72
N ASP A 84 5.22 -14.78 10.51
CA ASP A 84 5.77 -15.93 9.77
C ASP A 84 7.09 -15.62 9.06
N PHE A 85 7.55 -14.37 9.09
CA PHE A 85 8.81 -13.96 8.50
C PHE A 85 9.51 -12.92 9.38
N LEU A 86 10.65 -13.29 9.99
CA LEU A 86 11.49 -12.38 10.79
C LEU A 86 10.71 -11.57 11.84
N GLY A 87 9.75 -12.21 12.52
CA GLY A 87 8.95 -11.57 13.57
C GLY A 87 7.77 -10.74 13.08
N ILE A 88 7.54 -10.68 11.75
CA ILE A 88 6.43 -9.95 11.12
C ILE A 88 5.65 -10.85 10.15
N PRO A 89 4.41 -10.50 9.78
CA PRO A 89 3.68 -11.19 8.72
C PRO A 89 4.23 -10.83 7.33
N MET A 90 4.41 -11.81 6.45
CA MET A 90 4.98 -11.61 5.11
C MET A 90 4.18 -10.65 4.20
N TRP A 91 2.88 -10.47 4.45
CA TRP A 91 2.05 -9.53 3.68
C TRP A 91 2.29 -8.06 4.06
N LEU A 92 2.85 -7.80 5.23
CA LEU A 92 2.95 -6.47 5.80
C LEU A 92 3.87 -5.53 4.99
N PRO A 93 5.05 -5.95 4.50
CA PRO A 93 5.85 -5.11 3.60
C PRO A 93 5.11 -4.72 2.33
N PHE A 94 4.32 -5.63 1.75
CA PHE A 94 3.53 -5.34 0.56
C PHE A 94 2.41 -4.33 0.86
N ALA A 95 1.76 -4.43 2.03
CA ALA A 95 0.79 -3.44 2.48
C ALA A 95 1.41 -2.03 2.63
N TRP A 96 2.64 -1.93 3.15
CA TRP A 96 3.40 -0.67 3.21
C TRP A 96 3.71 -0.09 1.83
N GLY A 97 4.23 -0.91 0.91
CA GLY A 97 4.47 -0.50 -0.48
C GLY A 97 3.21 -0.02 -1.18
N TYR A 98 2.16 -0.81 -1.05
CA TYR A 98 0.81 -0.51 -1.53
C TYR A 98 0.30 0.85 -1.02
N ALA A 99 0.40 1.09 0.30
CA ALA A 99 -0.04 2.34 0.90
C ALA A 99 0.76 3.55 0.41
N LEU A 100 2.09 3.44 0.31
CA LEU A 100 2.94 4.54 -0.16
C LEU A 100 2.65 4.89 -1.63
N MET A 101 2.43 3.88 -2.48
CA MET A 101 2.02 4.08 -3.87
C MET A 101 0.70 4.87 -3.96
N VAL A 102 -0.32 4.48 -3.18
CA VAL A 102 -1.62 5.17 -3.13
C VAL A 102 -1.47 6.62 -2.66
N MET A 103 -0.76 6.84 -1.55
CA MET A 103 -0.52 8.19 -1.02
C MET A 103 0.18 9.09 -2.03
N LYS A 104 1.19 8.57 -2.73
CA LYS A 104 1.87 9.28 -3.81
C LYS A 104 0.91 9.62 -4.95
N ARG A 105 0.07 8.69 -5.41
CA ARG A 105 -0.91 8.95 -6.49
C ARG A 105 -1.88 10.06 -6.10
N ILE A 106 -2.42 10.01 -4.88
CA ILE A 106 -3.29 11.07 -4.34
C ILE A 106 -2.56 12.41 -4.31
N GLY A 107 -1.31 12.45 -3.86
CA GLY A 107 -0.48 13.67 -3.87
C GLY A 107 -0.29 14.27 -5.27
N VAL A 108 -0.03 13.42 -6.27
CA VAL A 108 0.08 13.84 -7.68
C VAL A 108 -1.25 14.40 -8.19
N ILE A 109 -2.36 13.70 -7.93
CA ILE A 109 -3.72 14.13 -8.35
C ILE A 109 -4.04 15.52 -7.78
N ILE A 110 -3.77 15.73 -6.48
CA ILE A 110 -3.99 17.02 -5.82
C ILE A 110 -3.14 18.11 -6.49
N TYR A 111 -1.83 17.85 -6.65
CA TYR A 111 -0.90 18.81 -7.24
C TYR A 111 -1.30 19.22 -8.67
N GLU A 112 -1.65 18.26 -9.52
CA GLU A 112 -2.02 18.52 -10.92
C GLU A 112 -3.34 19.30 -11.03
N ASN A 113 -4.30 19.07 -10.14
CA ASN A 113 -5.55 19.82 -10.15
C ASN A 113 -5.37 21.26 -9.64
N HIS A 114 -4.45 21.52 -8.71
CA HIS A 114 -4.13 22.88 -8.24
C HIS A 114 -3.32 23.71 -9.25
N LYS A 115 -2.49 23.07 -10.08
CA LYS A 115 -1.69 23.77 -11.11
C LYS A 115 -2.55 24.49 -12.18
N HIS A 116 -3.82 24.14 -12.29
CA HIS A 116 -4.74 24.75 -13.25
C HIS A 116 -5.54 25.95 -12.69
N ILE A 117 -5.28 26.34 -11.43
CA ILE A 117 -6.00 27.44 -10.74
C ILE A 117 -5.13 28.72 -10.66
N ILE A 118 -3.83 28.63 -10.97
CA ILE A 118 -2.85 29.75 -10.91
C ILE A 118 -2.42 30.14 -12.32
#